data_AF-A0A3D6EHS6-F1
#
_entry.id   AF-A0A3D6EHS6-F1
#
_cell.length_a   1.000
_cell.length_b   1.000
_cell.length_c   1.000
_cell.angle_alpha   90.00
_cell.angle_beta   90.00
_cell.angle_gamma   90.00
#
_symmetry.space_group_name_H-M   'P 1'
#
loop_
_entity.id
_entity.type
_entity.pdbx_description
1 polymer ?
#
loop_
_entity_poly.entity_id
_entity_poly.type
_entity_poly.pdbx_seq_one_letter_code
_entity_poly.pdbx_strand_id
1 'polypeptide(L)' 'MGITEQILADHAARKGPDGVTWFTAADLARLGLHDRLFTIMQTVQHTLRMRGARWTVESHGCTDRWSLEDTH' A
#
# COMPACT_ATOMS: atom_id res chain seq x y z
N MET A 1 9.29 5.70 11.39
CA MET A 1 8.49 4.71 10.64
C MET A 1 8.73 4.95 9.17
N GLY A 2 9.16 3.92 8.44
CA GLY A 2 9.29 3.96 6.99
C GLY A 2 7.93 3.92 6.29
N ILE A 3 7.93 4.26 5.00
CA ILE A 3 6.74 4.33 4.14
C ILE A 3 5.87 3.07 4.27
N THR A 4 6.48 1.89 4.14
CA THR A 4 5.81 0.59 4.22
C THR A 4 5.11 0.35 5.56
N GLU A 5 5.67 0.83 6.67
CA GLU A 5 5.08 0.63 8.00
C GLU A 5 3.83 1.49 8.21
N GLN A 6 3.82 2.71 7.67
CA GLN A 6 2.63 3.57 7.70
C GLN A 6 1.51 2.98 6.84
N ILE A 7 1.84 2.48 5.65
CA ILE A 7 0.90 1.81 4.76
C ILE A 7 0.30 0.56 5.43
N LEU A 8 1.13 -0.27 6.06
CA LEU A 8 0.66 -1.46 6.76
C LEU A 8 -0.21 -1.14 7.98
N ALA A 9 0.15 -0.12 8.76
CA ALA A 9 -0.65 0.33 9.90
C ALA A 9 -2.01 0.86 9.45
N ASP A 10 -2.02 1.65 8.38
CA ASP A 10 -3.25 2.20 7.80
C ASP A 10 -4.12 1.12 7.13
N HIS A 11 -3.51 0.14 6.46
CA HIS A 11 -4.19 -1.06 5.99
C HIS A 11 -4.79 -1.85 7.15
N ALA A 12 -4.05 -2.09 8.24
CA ALA A 12 -4.58 -2.81 9.40
C ALA A 12 -5.77 -2.09 10.06
N ALA A 13 -5.78 -0.75 10.02
CA ALA A 13 -6.89 0.05 10.54
C ALA A 13 -8.11 0.09 9.61
N ARG A 14 -7.92 -0.03 8.29
CA ARG A 14 -8.99 0.10 7.28
C ARG A 14 -9.44 -1.20 6.63
N LYS A 15 -8.67 -2.29 6.76
CA LYS A 15 -8.95 -3.53 6.03
C LYS A 15 -10.35 -4.02 6.38
N GLY A 16 -11.17 -4.11 5.34
CA GLY A 16 -12.48 -4.73 5.43
C GLY A 16 -12.37 -6.25 5.50
N PRO A 17 -13.51 -6.97 5.53
CA PRO A 17 -13.54 -8.43 5.52
C PRO A 17 -12.82 -9.04 4.31
N ASP A 18 -12.71 -8.30 3.21
CA ASP A 18 -12.06 -8.74 1.97
C ASP A 18 -10.52 -8.68 2.02
N GLY A 19 -9.92 -8.12 3.08
CA GLY A 19 -8.46 -8.03 3.19
C GLY A 19 -7.78 -7.13 2.15
N VAL A 20 -8.55 -6.30 1.44
CA VAL A 20 -8.07 -5.35 0.44
C VAL A 20 -8.18 -3.93 0.96
N THR A 21 -7.18 -3.09 0.67
CA THR A 21 -7.26 -1.65 0.93
C THR A 21 -6.67 -0.87 -0.23
N TRP A 22 -7.44 0.11 -0.73
CA TRP A 22 -7.00 0.99 -1.80
C TRP A 22 -6.30 2.23 -1.25
N PHE A 23 -5.25 2.64 -1.94
CA PHE A 23 -4.46 3.84 -1.66
C PHE A 23 -4.48 4.74 -2.88
N THR A 24 -5.01 5.96 -2.67
CA THR A 24 -4.98 7.06 -3.63
C THR A 24 -3.91 8.08 -3.24
N ALA A 25 -3.63 9.04 -4.11
CA ALA A 25 -2.75 10.17 -3.76
C ALA A 25 -3.23 10.95 -2.52
N ALA A 26 -4.54 11.04 -2.30
CA ALA A 26 -5.12 11.70 -1.13
C ALA A 26 -4.87 10.91 0.17
N ASP A 27 -4.95 9.57 0.11
CA ASP A 27 -4.60 8.71 1.24
C ASP A 27 -3.14 8.86 1.63
N LEU A 28 -2.26 8.89 0.63
CA LEU A 28 -0.83 9.07 0.84
C LEU A 28 -0.53 10.44 1.46
N ALA A 29 -1.17 11.50 0.96
CA ALA A 29 -1.04 12.84 1.53
C ALA A 29 -1.51 12.90 3.00
N ARG A 30 -2.60 12.20 3.36
CA ARG A 30 -3.08 12.07 4.75
C ARG A 30 -2.05 11.39 5.65
N LEU A 31 -1.30 10.44 5.11
CA LEU A 31 -0.22 9.75 5.83
C LEU A 31 1.09 10.56 5.88
N GLY A 32 1.12 11.75 5.26
CA GLY A 32 2.34 12.58 5.15
C GLY A 32 3.33 12.05 4.10
N LEU A 33 2.88 11.19 3.20
CA LEU A 33 3.66 10.63 2.11
C LEU A 33 3.47 11.49 0.86
N HIS A 34 4.47 12.33 0.55
CA HIS A 34 4.42 13.30 -0.55
C HIS A 34 5.08 12.83 -1.85
N ASP A 35 5.65 11.62 -1.86
CA ASP A 35 6.19 11.01 -3.06
C ASP A 35 5.10 10.66 -4.09
N ARG A 36 5.53 10.38 -5.32
CA ARG A 36 4.60 9.94 -6.37
C ARG A 36 3.95 8.61 -5.97
N LEU A 37 2.65 8.47 -6.27
CA LEU A 37 1.84 7.28 -6.01
C LEU A 37 2.56 5.98 -6.41
N PHE A 38 3.08 5.91 -7.64
CA PHE A 38 3.81 4.75 -8.15
C PHE A 38 5.17 4.54 -7.50
N THR A 39 5.86 5.60 -7.08
CA THR A 39 7.12 5.48 -6.34
C THR A 39 6.85 4.80 -5.00
N ILE A 40 5.83 5.25 -4.27
CA ILE A 40 5.42 4.65 -3.00
C ILE A 40 4.97 3.19 -3.21
N MET A 41 4.17 2.93 -4.25
CA MET A 41 3.75 1.57 -4.62
C MET A 41 4.96 0.65 -4.82
N GLN A 42 5.97 1.07 -5.59
CA GLN A 42 7.19 0.31 -5.83
C GLN A 42 8.02 0.12 -4.55
N THR A 43 8.15 1.14 -3.71
CA THR A 43 8.85 1.05 -2.42
C THR A 43 8.19 0.03 -1.48
N VAL A 44 6.86 0.08 -1.39
CA VAL A 44 6.07 -0.86 -0.58
C VAL A 44 6.24 -2.27 -1.14
N GLN A 45 6.01 -2.48 -2.43
CA GLN A 45 6.15 -3.78 -3.10
C GLN A 45 7.56 -4.37 -2.89
N HIS A 46 8.60 -3.57 -3.07
CA HIS A 46 9.99 -4.01 -2.87
C HIS A 46 10.25 -4.41 -1.41
N THR A 47 9.80 -3.59 -0.45
CA THR A 47 9.97 -3.87 0.98
C THR A 47 9.23 -5.14 1.40
N LEU A 48 8.01 -5.34 0.92
CA LEU A 48 7.21 -6.53 1.21
C LEU A 48 7.88 -7.81 0.68
N ARG A 49 8.39 -7.76 -0.55
CA ARG A 49 9.18 -8.86 -1.13
C ARG A 49 10.42 -9.17 -0.31
N MET A 50 11.18 -8.14 0.09
CA MET A 50 12.37 -8.31 0.94
C MET A 50 12.05 -8.92 2.31
N ARG A 51 10.86 -8.64 2.86
CA ARG A 51 10.40 -9.19 4.15
C ARG A 51 9.76 -10.57 4.03
N GLY A 52 9.59 -11.12 2.83
CA GLY A 52 8.82 -12.35 2.62
C GLY A 52 7.37 -12.23 3.11
N ALA A 53 6.82 -11.02 3.06
CA ALA A 53 5.49 -10.74 3.58
C ALA A 53 4.40 -11.30 2.67
N ARG A 54 3.26 -11.67 3.26
CA ARG A 54 2.10 -12.21 2.52
C ARG A 54 1.30 -11.14 1.78
N TRP A 55 1.68 -9.88 1.85
CA TRP A 55 0.94 -8.81 1.18
C TRP A 55 1.43 -8.56 -0.25
N THR A 56 0.50 -8.36 -1.16
CA THR A 56 0.74 -8.00 -2.56
C THR A 56 0.22 -6.60 -2.84
N VAL A 57 0.92 -5.88 -3.71
CA VAL A 57 0.54 -4.55 -4.17
C VAL A 57 0.16 -4.64 -5.65
N GLU A 58 -1.03 -4.18 -6.00
CA GLU A 58 -1.59 -4.26 -7.35
C GLU A 58 -2.15 -2.90 -7.80
N SER A 59 -1.94 -2.53 -9.06
CA SER A 59 -2.56 -1.32 -9.63
C SER A 59 -3.91 -1.60 -10.29
N HIS A 60 -4.18 -2.87 -10.63
CA HIS A 60 -5.36 -3.28 -11.42
C HIS A 60 -5.55 -2.45 -12.71
N GLY A 61 -4.45 -1.99 -13.32
CA GLY A 61 -4.47 -1.12 -14.50
C GLY A 61 -4.89 0.34 -14.23
N CYS A 62 -5.12 0.71 -12.98
CA CYS A 62 -5.40 2.10 -12.57
C CYS A 62 -4.10 2.90 -12.48
N THR A 63 -4.16 4.19 -12.80
CA THR A 63 -3.01 5.12 -12.71
C THR A 63 -3.09 6.07 -11.52
N ASP A 64 -4.25 6.16 -10.89
CA ASP A 64 -4.60 7.06 -9.79
C ASP A 64 -4.66 6.36 -8.42
N ARG A 65 -4.58 5.01 -8.40
CA ARG A 65 -4.66 4.19 -7.19
C ARG A 65 -3.97 2.85 -7.32
N TRP A 66 -3.68 2.23 -6.18
CA TRP A 66 -3.24 0.85 -6.06
C TRP A 66 -3.82 0.21 -4.80
N SER A 67 -3.94 -1.10 -4.78
CA SER A 67 -4.42 -1.91 -3.66
C SER A 67 -3.26 -2.56 -2.93
N LEU A 68 -3.45 -2.75 -1.62
CA LEU A 68 -2.71 -3.70 -0.80
C LEU A 68 -3.65 -4.85 -0.44
N GLU A 69 -3.21 -6.07 -0.72
CA GLU A 69 -4.03 -7.29 -0.64
C GLU A 69 -3.28 -8.36 0.16
N ASP A 70 -4.00 -9.13 0.97
CA ASP A 70 -3.45 -10.31 1.65
C ASP A 70 -3.44 -11.50 0.68
N THR A 71 -2.26 -12.04 0.40
CA THR A 71 -2.07 -13.25 -0.41
C THR A 71 -2.17 -14.43 0.55
N HIS A 72 -3.37 -15.01 0.64
CA HIS A 72 -3.72 -16.08 1.57
C HIS A 72 -3.09 -17.43 1.24
#